data_AF-A0A7C2QCP9-F1
#
_entry.id   AF-A0A7C2QCP9-F1
#
_cell.length_a   1.000
_cell.length_b   1.000
_cell.length_c   1.000
_cell.angle_alpha   90.00
_cell.angle_beta   90.00
_cell.angle_gamma   90.00
#
_symmetry.space_group_name_H-M   'P 1'
#
loop_
_entity.id
_entity.type
_entity.pdbx_description
1 polymer ?
#
loop_
_entity_poly.entity_id
_entity_poly.type
_entity_poly.pdbx_seq_one_letter_code
_entity_poly.pdbx_strand_id
1 'polypeptide(L)'
;MKTKESKIKKRKTLVNKEINYLENKMNNLESKYTSNLEKSSLNDIEIRLKKIEGQIKGIYKMIKDKRDCEDIILQIIAVKSALNSLAVKLLDEHIKSCIEPSFNDYNIMKNFINLIDKILKNV
;
A
#
# COMPACT_ATOMS: atom_id res chain seq x y z
N MET A 1 36.61 23.48 35.17
CA MET A 1 35.12 23.55 35.14
C MET A 1 34.68 23.46 33.68
N LYS A 2 34.09 22.34 33.21
CA LYS A 2 33.63 22.24 31.81
C LYS A 2 32.49 23.23 31.58
N THR A 3 32.75 24.28 30.78
CA THR A 3 31.86 25.43 30.57
C THR A 3 30.50 24.99 30.02
N LYS A 4 29.42 25.71 30.38
CA LYS A 4 28.03 25.43 29.96
C LYS A 4 27.91 25.19 28.44
N GLU A 5 28.71 25.89 27.64
CA GLU A 5 28.79 25.74 26.18
C GLU A 5 29.22 24.33 25.74
N SER A 6 30.18 23.71 26.43
CA SER A 6 30.64 22.34 26.12
C SER A 6 29.54 21.29 26.35
N LYS A 7 28.67 21.50 27.35
CA LYS A 7 27.52 20.63 27.63
C LYS A 7 26.41 20.82 26.59
N ILE A 8 26.14 22.06 26.17
CA ILE A 8 25.16 22.37 25.13
C ILE A 8 25.60 21.78 23.79
N LYS A 9 26.88 21.92 23.42
CA LYS A 9 27.43 21.37 22.17
C LYS A 9 27.29 19.85 22.12
N LYS A 10 27.64 19.17 23.22
CA LYS A 10 27.50 17.69 23.35
C LYS A 10 26.06 17.22 23.27
N ARG A 11 25.13 17.96 23.87
CA ARG A 11 23.69 17.65 23.82
C ARG A 11 23.12 17.81 22.41
N LYS A 12 23.50 18.88 21.70
CA LYS A 12 23.16 19.06 20.27
C LYS A 12 23.69 17.92 19.40
N THR A 13 24.91 17.42 19.67
CA THR A 13 25.47 16.30 18.91
C THR A 13 24.71 14.99 19.13
N LEU A 14 24.25 14.75 20.37
CA LEU A 14 23.49 13.56 20.70
C LEU A 14 22.11 13.57 20.04
N VAL A 15 21.42 14.71 20.09
CA VAL A 15 20.11 14.91 19.43
C VAL A 15 20.23 14.72 17.92
N ASN A 16 21.27 15.26 17.27
CA ASN A 16 21.45 15.08 15.83
C ASN A 16 21.73 13.61 15.44
N LYS A 17 22.43 12.84 16.29
CA LYS A 17 22.62 11.40 16.05
C LYS A 17 21.30 10.64 16.13
N GLU A 18 20.44 11.03 17.07
CA GLU A 18 19.14 10.41 17.31
C GLU A 18 18.16 10.75 16.18
N ILE A 19 18.16 12.01 15.70
CA ILE A 19 17.43 12.45 14.51
C ILE A 19 17.88 11.64 13.29
N ASN A 20 19.19 11.55 13.01
CA ASN A 20 19.69 10.78 11.87
C ASN A 20 19.32 9.29 11.96
N TYR A 21 19.31 8.70 13.16
CA TYR A 21 18.88 7.31 13.35
C TYR A 21 17.39 7.13 13.03
N LEU A 22 16.55 8.07 13.48
CA LEU A 22 15.11 8.04 13.21
C LEU A 22 14.80 8.32 11.74
N GLU A 23 15.48 9.26 11.10
CA GLU A 23 15.36 9.54 9.66
C GLU A 23 15.74 8.32 8.83
N ASN A 24 16.87 7.66 9.15
CA ASN A 24 17.26 6.41 8.48
C ASN A 24 16.23 5.30 8.70
N LYS A 25 15.67 5.18 9.91
CA LYS A 25 14.63 4.21 10.22
C LYS A 25 13.33 4.51 9.47
N MET A 26 12.95 5.78 9.33
CA MET A 26 11.78 6.21 8.56
C MET A 26 11.97 5.97 7.06
N ASN A 27 13.13 6.33 6.49
CA ASN A 27 13.45 6.07 5.09
C ASN A 27 13.41 4.57 4.76
N ASN A 28 13.90 3.72 5.67
CA ASN A 28 13.81 2.27 5.54
C ASN A 28 12.36 1.75 5.64
N LEU A 29 11.49 2.44 6.38
CA LEU A 29 10.07 2.10 6.47
C LEU A 29 9.30 2.54 5.21
N GLU A 30 9.58 3.73 4.67
CA GLU A 30 8.99 4.20 3.41
C GLU A 30 9.39 3.32 2.23
N SER A 31 10.65 2.87 2.18
CA SER A 31 11.14 1.89 1.21
C SER A 31 10.35 0.57 1.29
N LYS A 32 10.00 0.10 2.48
CA LYS A 32 9.34 -1.21 2.65
C LYS A 32 7.95 -1.32 1.98
N TYR A 33 7.22 -0.22 1.80
CA TYR A 33 5.82 -0.27 1.33
C TYR A 33 5.64 -0.08 -0.19
N THR A 34 6.64 0.44 -0.90
CA THR A 34 6.52 0.73 -2.35
C THR A 34 7.79 0.47 -3.15
N SER A 35 8.97 0.29 -2.54
CA SER A 35 10.25 0.28 -3.29
C SER A 35 10.62 -1.04 -3.97
N ASN A 36 9.84 -2.11 -3.81
CA ASN A 36 10.13 -3.41 -4.42
C ASN A 36 9.14 -3.81 -5.53
N LEU A 37 8.24 -2.92 -5.95
CA LEU A 37 7.38 -3.15 -7.12
C LEU A 37 8.15 -2.81 -8.39
N GLU A 38 8.27 -3.77 -9.31
CA GLU A 38 8.85 -3.49 -10.62
C GLU A 38 8.08 -2.37 -11.34
N LYS A 39 8.80 -1.49 -12.05
CA LYS A 39 8.21 -0.34 -12.74
C LYS A 39 7.12 -0.74 -13.75
N SER A 40 7.25 -1.91 -14.36
CA SER A 40 6.24 -2.52 -15.26
C SER A 40 4.95 -2.87 -14.51
N SER A 41 5.08 -3.39 -13.29
CA SER A 41 3.98 -3.79 -12.42
C SER A 41 3.19 -2.59 -11.89
N LEU A 42 3.89 -1.51 -11.52
CA LEU A 42 3.28 -0.23 -11.13
C LEU A 42 2.40 0.35 -12.25
N ASN A 43 2.88 0.31 -13.49
CA ASN A 43 2.09 0.78 -14.64
C ASN A 43 0.81 -0.03 -14.85
N ASP A 44 0.83 -1.37 -14.69
CA ASP A 44 -0.38 -2.20 -14.81
C ASP A 44 -1.39 -1.88 -13.71
N ILE A 45 -0.93 -1.70 -12.46
CA ILE A 45 -1.76 -1.29 -11.32
C ILE A 45 -2.45 0.05 -11.60
N GLU A 46 -1.70 1.05 -12.08
CA GLU A 46 -2.25 2.36 -12.43
C GLU A 46 -3.31 2.26 -13.53
N ILE A 47 -3.06 1.46 -14.58
CA ILE A 47 -4.01 1.27 -15.68
C ILE A 47 -5.32 0.65 -15.16
N ARG A 48 -5.23 -0.35 -14.28
CA ARG A 48 -6.40 -0.99 -13.67
C ARG A 48 -7.18 -0.01 -12.78
N LEU A 49 -6.48 0.78 -11.96
CA LEU A 49 -7.10 1.81 -11.14
C LEU A 49 -7.83 2.86 -11.99
N LYS A 50 -7.22 3.35 -13.06
CA LYS A 50 -7.86 4.30 -13.99
C LYS A 50 -9.14 3.73 -14.61
N LYS A 51 -9.16 2.43 -14.93
CA LYS A 51 -10.37 1.75 -15.42
C LYS A 51 -11.46 1.70 -14.35
N ILE A 52 -11.10 1.32 -13.12
CA ILE A 52 -12.04 1.27 -11.98
C ILE A 52 -12.62 2.65 -11.68
N GLU A 53 -11.79 3.69 -11.70
CA GLU A 53 -12.22 5.08 -11.54
C GLU A 53 -13.23 5.48 -12.63
N GLY A 54 -12.97 5.10 -13.88
CA GLY A 54 -13.89 5.30 -15.00
C GLY A 54 -15.24 4.60 -14.79
N GLN A 55 -15.24 3.37 -14.27
CA GLN A 55 -16.47 2.64 -13.94
C GLN A 55 -17.27 3.33 -12.83
N ILE A 56 -16.61 3.81 -11.77
CA ILE A 56 -17.25 4.56 -10.67
C ILE A 56 -17.88 5.85 -11.20
N LYS A 57 -17.17 6.59 -12.05
CA LYS A 57 -17.70 7.78 -12.73
C LYS A 57 -18.91 7.42 -13.62
N GLY A 58 -18.86 6.29 -14.30
CA GLY A 58 -19.96 5.74 -15.09
C GLY A 58 -21.22 5.48 -14.26
N ILE A 59 -21.07 4.80 -13.10
CA ILE A 59 -22.17 4.56 -12.15
C ILE A 59 -22.79 5.87 -11.68
N TYR A 60 -21.96 6.85 -11.30
CA TYR A 60 -22.45 8.17 -10.89
C TYR A 60 -23.30 8.82 -11.97
N LYS A 61 -22.85 8.76 -13.24
CA LYS A 61 -23.64 9.27 -14.37
C LYS A 61 -24.95 8.49 -14.56
N MET A 62 -24.92 7.16 -14.47
CA MET A 62 -26.12 6.32 -14.59
C MET A 62 -27.20 6.68 -13.57
N ILE A 63 -26.80 7.02 -12.34
CA ILE A 63 -27.71 7.49 -11.30
C ILE A 63 -28.32 8.85 -11.68
N LYS A 64 -27.51 9.81 -12.16
CA LYS A 64 -28.02 11.13 -12.59
C LYS A 64 -28.98 11.02 -13.77
N ASP A 65 -28.70 10.10 -14.67
CA ASP A 65 -29.50 9.82 -15.86
C ASP A 65 -30.73 8.94 -15.55
N LYS A 66 -30.96 8.59 -14.27
CA LYS A 66 -32.08 7.75 -13.79
C LYS A 66 -32.20 6.42 -14.54
N ARG A 67 -31.07 5.77 -14.82
CA ARG A 67 -31.03 4.42 -15.42
C ARG A 67 -31.61 3.38 -14.45
N ASP A 68 -32.01 2.23 -15.01
CA ASP A 68 -32.59 1.14 -14.24
C ASP A 68 -31.65 0.65 -13.12
N CYS A 69 -32.26 0.33 -11.97
CA CYS A 69 -31.53 -0.13 -10.79
C CYS A 69 -30.74 -1.41 -11.06
N GLU A 70 -31.30 -2.32 -11.87
CA GLU A 70 -30.65 -3.58 -12.25
C GLU A 70 -29.32 -3.32 -12.99
N ASP A 71 -29.32 -2.41 -13.97
CA ASP A 71 -28.14 -1.99 -14.71
C ASP A 71 -27.07 -1.38 -13.79
N ILE A 72 -27.49 -0.54 -12.83
CA ILE A 72 -26.58 0.07 -11.85
C ILE A 72 -25.95 -0.99 -10.95
N ILE A 73 -26.74 -1.95 -10.46
CA ILE A 73 -26.26 -3.07 -9.64
C ILE A 73 -25.24 -3.90 -10.41
N LEU A 74 -25.50 -4.20 -11.69
CA LEU A 74 -24.57 -4.92 -12.55
C LEU A 74 -23.23 -4.19 -12.71
N GLN A 75 -23.24 -2.86 -12.83
CA GLN A 75 -22.00 -2.07 -12.87
C GLN A 75 -21.26 -2.07 -11.54
N ILE A 76 -21.97 -2.02 -10.40
CA ILE A 76 -21.34 -2.14 -9.08
C ILE A 76 -20.65 -3.51 -8.93
N ILE A 77 -21.30 -4.59 -9.37
CA ILE A 77 -20.71 -5.94 -9.38
C ILE A 77 -19.44 -5.97 -10.26
N ALA A 78 -19.47 -5.31 -11.43
CA ALA A 78 -18.32 -5.21 -12.30
C ALA A 78 -17.15 -4.46 -11.63
N VAL A 79 -17.42 -3.37 -10.92
CA VAL A 79 -16.41 -2.63 -10.14
C VAL A 79 -15.82 -3.50 -9.02
N LYS A 80 -16.67 -4.21 -8.27
CA LYS A 80 -16.23 -5.13 -7.22
C LYS A 80 -15.28 -6.20 -7.77
N SER A 81 -15.64 -6.80 -8.92
CA SER A 81 -14.82 -7.79 -9.60
C SER A 81 -13.46 -7.22 -10.04
N ALA A 82 -13.45 -6.01 -10.59
CA ALA A 82 -12.22 -5.33 -10.98
C ALA A 82 -11.30 -5.02 -9.77
N LEU A 83 -11.88 -4.59 -8.64
CA LEU A 83 -11.16 -4.38 -7.38
C LEU A 83 -10.56 -5.68 -6.83
N ASN A 84 -11.32 -6.78 -6.86
CA ASN A 84 -10.84 -8.09 -6.44
C ASN A 84 -9.65 -8.55 -7.31
N SER A 85 -9.75 -8.39 -8.63
CA SER A 85 -8.66 -8.71 -9.56
C SER A 85 -7.41 -7.88 -9.27
N LEU A 86 -7.56 -6.59 -8.96
CA LEU A 86 -6.44 -5.72 -8.58
C LEU A 86 -5.81 -6.14 -7.24
N ALA A 87 -6.63 -6.51 -6.25
CA ALA A 87 -6.15 -6.97 -4.95
C ALA A 87 -5.30 -8.24 -5.08
N VAL A 88 -5.72 -9.21 -5.90
CA VAL A 88 -4.94 -10.42 -6.20
C VAL A 88 -3.61 -10.08 -6.88
N LYS A 89 -3.61 -9.13 -7.81
CA LYS A 89 -2.36 -8.68 -8.46
C LYS A 89 -1.40 -8.04 -7.46
N LEU A 90 -1.88 -7.15 -6.59
CA LEU A 90 -1.05 -6.55 -5.53
C LEU A 90 -0.51 -7.61 -4.55
N LEU A 91 -1.31 -8.64 -4.26
CA LEU A 91 -0.88 -9.75 -3.41
C LEU A 91 0.26 -10.54 -4.04
N ASP A 92 0.18 -10.86 -5.34
CA ASP A 92 1.25 -11.54 -6.09
C ASP A 92 2.57 -10.75 -6.02
N GLU A 93 2.50 -9.43 -6.20
CA GLU A 93 3.67 -8.56 -6.07
C GLU A 93 4.22 -8.51 -4.64
N HIS A 94 3.33 -8.53 -3.63
CA HIS A 94 3.74 -8.59 -2.22
C HIS A 94 4.46 -9.90 -1.89
N ILE A 95 4.03 -11.03 -2.46
CA ILE A 95 4.70 -12.32 -2.29
C ILE A 95 6.14 -12.24 -2.81
N LYS A 96 6.33 -11.79 -4.05
CA LYS A 96 7.64 -11.69 -4.72
C LYS A 96 8.58 -10.73 -3.98
N SER A 97 8.06 -9.58 -3.57
CA SER A 97 8.87 -8.49 -3.03
C SER A 97 9.19 -8.59 -1.53
N CYS A 98 8.31 -9.21 -0.75
CA CYS A 98 8.38 -9.17 0.71
C CYS A 98 8.41 -10.57 1.35
N ILE A 99 7.78 -11.57 0.74
CA ILE A 99 7.69 -12.92 1.32
C ILE A 99 8.84 -13.80 0.85
N GLU A 100 9.09 -13.88 -0.46
CA GLU A 100 10.18 -14.68 -1.03
C GLU A 100 11.55 -14.40 -0.41
N PRO A 101 12.01 -13.13 -0.25
CA PRO A 101 13.29 -12.84 0.40
C PRO A 101 13.30 -13.06 1.92
N SER A 102 12.16 -13.34 2.55
CA SER A 102 12.02 -13.46 4.01
C SER A 102 11.19 -14.67 4.43
N PHE A 103 11.21 -15.74 3.64
CA PHE A 103 10.35 -16.91 3.80
C PHE A 103 10.46 -17.59 5.18
N ASN A 104 11.62 -17.47 5.83
CA ASN A 104 11.86 -18.04 7.16
C ASN A 104 11.36 -17.15 8.32
N ASP A 105 10.81 -15.96 8.05
CA ASP A 105 10.23 -15.11 9.08
C ASP A 105 8.74 -15.43 9.29
N TYR A 106 8.47 -16.11 10.41
CA TYR A 106 7.12 -16.48 10.81
C TYR A 106 6.16 -15.29 10.94
N ASN A 107 6.64 -14.12 11.40
CA ASN A 107 5.78 -12.95 11.56
C ASN A 107 5.36 -12.38 10.20
N ILE A 108 6.25 -12.42 9.22
CA ILE A 108 5.96 -12.01 7.84
C ILE A 108 4.90 -12.96 7.24
N MET A 109 5.07 -14.27 7.39
CA MET A 109 4.10 -15.27 6.95
C MET A 109 2.73 -15.11 7.65
N LYS A 110 2.72 -14.85 8.95
CA LYS A 110 1.48 -14.61 9.71
C LYS A 110 0.74 -13.35 9.23
N ASN A 111 1.48 -12.27 8.96
CA ASN A 111 0.88 -11.04 8.42
C ASN A 111 0.29 -11.25 7.03
N PHE A 112 0.96 -12.04 6.19
CA PHE A 112 0.47 -12.43 4.88
C PHE A 112 -0.83 -13.24 4.94
N ILE A 113 -0.91 -14.24 5.82
CA ILE A 113 -2.12 -15.03 6.04
C ILE A 113 -3.29 -14.13 6.48
N ASN A 114 -3.05 -13.21 7.42
CA ASN A 114 -4.07 -12.25 7.85
C ASN A 114 -4.56 -11.34 6.72
N LEU A 115 -3.69 -11.01 5.76
CA LEU A 115 -4.05 -10.20 4.60
C LEU A 115 -4.92 -11.00 3.62
N ILE A 116 -4.57 -12.27 3.36
CA ILE A 116 -5.40 -13.19 2.55
C ILE A 116 -6.79 -13.33 3.16
N ASP A 117 -6.88 -13.57 4.47
CA ASP A 117 -8.17 -13.70 5.16
C ASP A 117 -9.06 -12.47 4.98
N LYS A 118 -8.47 -11.27 5.00
CA LYS A 118 -9.19 -10.02 4.76
C LYS A 118 -9.68 -9.91 3.32
N ILE A 119 -8.89 -10.35 2.34
CA ILE A 119 -9.30 -10.36 0.93
C ILE A 119 -10.45 -11.35 0.74
N LEU A 120 -10.31 -12.58 1.22
CA LEU A 120 -11.31 -13.64 1.06
C LEU A 120 -12.65 -13.32 1.73
N LYS A 121 -12.65 -12.60 2.86
CA LYS A 121 -13.89 -12.17 3.54
C LYS A 121 -14.66 -11.08 2.78
N ASN A 122 -14.05 -10.42 1.81
CA ASN A 122 -14.63 -9.30 1.06
C ASN A 122 -14.89 -9.63 -0.42
N VAL A 123 -14.49 -10.81 -0.89
CA VAL A 123 -14.84 -11.35 -2.21
C VAL A 123 -16.31 -11.77 -2.22
#